data_AF-A0A838X2N4-F1
#
_entry.id   AF-A0A838X2N4-F1
#
_cell.length_a   1.000
_cell.length_b   1.000
_cell.length_c   1.000
_cell.angle_alpha   90.00
_cell.angle_beta   90.00
_cell.angle_gamma   90.00
#
_symmetry.space_group_name_H-M   'P 1'
#
loop_
_entity.id
_entity.type
_entity.pdbx_description
1 polymer ?
#
loop_
_entity_poly.entity_id
_entity_poly.type
_entity_poly.pdbx_seq_one_letter_code
_entity_poly.pdbx_strand_id
1 'polypeptide(L)' 'MPSKTYTEEFKRDAVALYQSSLGSSVQEIATDLGISRTTLK' A
#
# COMPACT_ATOMS: atom_id res chain seq x y z
N MET A 1 -5.65 16.94 12.59
CA MET A 1 -6.30 15.80 11.93
C MET A 1 -5.56 14.54 12.35
N PRO A 2 -6.23 13.45 12.76
CA PRO A 2 -5.55 12.21 13.10
C PRO A 2 -4.87 11.67 11.84
N SER A 3 -3.53 11.68 11.82
CA SER A 3 -2.76 11.00 10.79
C SER A 3 -3.00 9.50 10.98
N LYS A 4 -3.65 8.85 10.01
CA LYS A 4 -3.71 7.40 9.96
C LYS A 4 -2.28 6.90 9.77
N THR A 5 -1.61 6.58 10.87
CA THR A 5 -0.27 5.97 10.83
C THR A 5 -0.47 4.50 10.49
N TYR A 6 -0.21 4.15 9.24
CA TYR A 6 -0.20 2.77 8.81
C TYR A 6 1.12 2.13 9.26
N THR A 7 1.05 0.94 9.83
CA THR A 7 2.23 0.21 10.28
C THR A 7 3.04 -0.26 9.08
N GLU A 8 4.36 -0.38 9.25
CA GLU A 8 5.25 -0.91 8.20
C GLU A 8 4.86 -2.33 7.78
N GLU A 9 4.31 -3.13 8.71
CA GLU A 9 3.73 -4.44 8.41
C GLU A 9 2.56 -4.33 7.43
N PHE A 10 1.61 -3.41 7.67
CA PHE A 10 0.49 -3.20 6.76
C PHE A 10 0.95 -2.80 5.36
N LYS A 11 1.95 -1.91 5.26
CA LYS A 11 2.53 -1.51 3.97
C LYS A 11 3.17 -2.69 3.26
N ARG A 12 3.93 -3.52 3.99
CA ARG A 12 4.63 -4.68 3.41
C ARG A 12 3.65 -5.75 2.94
N ASP A 13 2.62 -6.05 3.74
CA ASP A 13 1.63 -7.06 3.42
C ASP A 13 0.78 -6.62 2.23
N ALA A 14 0.37 -5.34 2.19
CA ALA A 14 -0.30 -4.73 1.05
C ALA A 14 0.53 -4.83 -0.23
N VAL A 15 1.83 -4.54 -0.14
CA VAL A 15 2.73 -4.65 -1.28
C VAL A 15 2.92 -6.11 -1.70
N ALA A 16 3.15 -7.03 -0.75
CA ALA A 16 3.40 -8.44 -1.03
C ALA A 16 2.21 -9.16 -1.67
N LEU A 17 1.00 -8.90 -1.16
CA LEU A 17 -0.24 -9.51 -1.66
C LEU A 17 -0.48 -9.13 -3.13
N TYR A 18 -0.20 -7.88 -3.49
CA TYR A 18 -0.37 -7.39 -4.86
C TYR A 18 0.81 -7.67 -5.80
N GLN A 19 2.05 -7.72 -5.28
CA GLN A 19 3.21 -8.14 -6.08
C GLN A 19 3.11 -9.61 -6.49
N SER A 20 2.54 -10.44 -5.60
CA SER A 20 2.19 -11.84 -5.89
C SER A 20 1.09 -11.96 -6.95
N SER A 21 0.21 -10.95 -7.08
CA SER A 21 -0.94 -10.92 -7.98
C SER A 21 -0.63 -10.48 -9.43
N LEU A 22 0.54 -10.82 -10.00
CA LEU A 22 0.87 -10.60 -11.42
C LEU A 22 1.28 -9.16 -11.82
N GLY A 23 1.99 -8.44 -10.94
CA GLY A 23 2.77 -7.26 -11.36
C GLY A 23 2.08 -5.90 -11.23
N SER A 24 1.08 -5.78 -10.37
CA SER A 24 0.47 -4.49 -10.04
C SER A 24 1.51 -3.51 -9.48
N SER A 25 1.49 -2.29 -9.98
CA SER A 25 2.38 -1.22 -9.53
C SER A 25 2.00 -0.74 -8.13
N VAL A 26 2.97 -0.28 -7.32
CA VAL A 26 2.72 0.33 -5.99
C VAL A 26 1.66 1.45 -6.05
N GLN A 27 1.50 2.09 -7.21
CA GLN A 27 0.45 3.07 -7.48
C GLN A 27 -0.96 2.47 -7.48
N GLU A 28 -1.16 1.29 -8.10
CA GLU A 28 -2.44 0.58 -8.11
C GLU A 28 -2.78 0.06 -6.72
N ILE A 29 -1.79 -0.47 -6.01
CA ILE A 29 -1.91 -0.93 -4.62
C ILE A 29 -2.42 0.20 -3.74
N ALA A 30 -1.79 1.37 -3.84
CA ALA A 30 -2.20 2.55 -3.10
C ALA A 30 -3.64 2.96 -3.44
N THR A 31 -3.98 2.98 -4.73
CA THR A 31 -5.30 3.37 -5.23
C THR A 31 -6.40 2.44 -4.74
N ASP A 32 -6.15 1.13 -4.75
CA ASP A 32 -7.11 0.11 -4.31
C ASP A 32 -7.33 0.13 -2.79
N LEU A 33 -6.24 0.29 -2.02
CA LEU A 33 -6.31 0.46 -0.56
C LEU A 33 -6.89 1.82 -0.14
N GLY A 34 -7.13 2.73 -1.09
CA GLY A 34 -7.59 4.09 -0.81
C GLY A 34 -6.56 4.94 -0.05
N ILE A 35 -5.27 4.59 -0.17
CA ILE A 35 -4.15 5.28 0.46
C ILE A 35 -3.28 5.96 -0.58
N SER A 36 -2.54 7.00 -0.20
CA SER A 36 -1.59 7.61 -1.13
C SER A 36 -0.36 6.72 -1.29
N ARG A 37 0.23 6.65 -2.50
CA ARG A 37 1.53 6.00 -2.71
C ARG A 37 2.60 6.54 -1.77
N THR A 38 2.52 7.82 -1.41
CA THR A 38 3.45 8.44 -0.45
C THR A 38 3.37 7.82 0.94
N THR A 39 2.24 7.19 1.27
CA THR A 39 2.03 6.45 2.51
C THR A 39 2.71 5.08 2.47
N LEU A 40 2.84 4.46 1.29
CA LEU A 40 3.59 3.20 1.08
C LEU A 40 5.09 3.42 0.85
N LYS A 41 5.55 4.67 0.84
CA LYS A 41 6.96 5.03 0.64
C LYS A 41 7.77 4.87 1.93
#